data_AF-A0A3S4J857-F1
#
_entry.id   AF-A0A3S4J857-F1
#
_cell.length_a   1.000
_cell.length_b   1.000
_cell.length_c   1.000
_cell.angle_alpha   90.00
_cell.angle_beta   90.00
_cell.angle_gamma   90.00
#
_symmetry.space_group_name_H-M   'P 1'
#
loop_
_entity.id
_entity.type
_entity.pdbx_description
1 polymer ?
#
loop_
_entity_poly.entity_id
_entity_poly.type
_entity_poly.pdbx_seq_one_letter_code
_entity_poly.pdbx_strand_id
1 'polypeptide(L)'
;MKADQVLQDKVRSLKNVDIILNAQTTEVKGDGSKVVGLEYRDRVSGDIHSVALAGIFVQIGLLPNTHWLEGALERNRMGEIIIDAKCETSVKGVFAAGDCTTVPYKQIIIATGEGAKASLSAFDYLIRTKIA
;
A
#
# COMPACT_ATOMS: atom_id res chain seq x y z
N MET A 1 -0.62 -5.17 -18.02
CA MET A 1 -0.64 -4.09 -17.01
C MET A 1 -1.95 -4.20 -16.24
N LYS A 2 -1.93 -4.19 -14.90
CA LYS A 2 -3.14 -4.25 -14.07
C LYS A 2 -3.41 -2.84 -13.53
N ALA A 3 -4.39 -2.15 -14.06
CA ALA A 3 -4.89 -0.84 -13.62
C ALA A 3 -6.22 -0.55 -14.34
N ASP A 4 -7.02 0.38 -13.83
CA ASP A 4 -8.22 0.84 -14.53
C ASP A 4 -7.87 1.42 -15.90
N GLN A 5 -8.71 1.14 -16.90
CA GLN A 5 -8.45 1.52 -18.29
C GLN A 5 -8.22 3.03 -18.44
N VAL A 6 -9.00 3.85 -17.73
CA VAL A 6 -8.85 5.32 -17.70
C VAL A 6 -7.44 5.75 -17.28
N LEU A 7 -6.84 5.08 -16.29
CA LEU A 7 -5.49 5.41 -15.83
C LEU A 7 -4.43 4.94 -16.83
N GLN A 8 -4.63 3.78 -17.46
CA GLN A 8 -3.76 3.29 -18.53
C GLN A 8 -3.75 4.23 -19.74
N ASP A 9 -4.94 4.69 -20.17
CA ASP A 9 -5.08 5.62 -21.28
C ASP A 9 -4.44 6.97 -20.95
N LYS A 10 -4.64 7.44 -19.70
CA LYS A 10 -4.03 8.69 -19.26
C LYS A 10 -2.51 8.63 -19.29
N VAL A 11 -1.88 7.59 -18.75
CA VAL A 11 -0.41 7.51 -18.76
C VAL A 11 0.15 7.37 -20.17
N ARG A 12 -0.54 6.63 -21.06
CA ARG A 12 -0.17 6.52 -22.48
C ARG A 12 -0.26 7.82 -23.26
N SER A 13 -1.08 8.78 -22.80
CA SER A 13 -1.20 10.10 -23.42
C SER A 13 -0.02 11.04 -23.12
N LEU A 14 0.83 10.71 -22.15
CA LEU A 14 1.92 11.58 -21.71
C LEU A 14 3.15 11.41 -22.59
N LYS A 15 3.72 12.53 -23.07
CA LYS A 15 4.86 12.53 -24.01
C LYS A 15 6.21 12.24 -23.34
N ASN A 16 6.26 12.27 -22.01
CA ASN A 16 7.46 12.14 -21.19
C ASN A 16 7.45 10.86 -20.34
N VAL A 17 6.67 9.85 -20.75
CA VAL A 17 6.53 8.58 -20.03
C VAL A 17 6.69 7.43 -21.00
N ASP A 18 7.63 6.53 -20.71
CA ASP A 18 7.81 5.27 -21.42
C ASP A 18 7.26 4.12 -20.57
N ILE A 19 6.45 3.27 -21.20
CA ILE A 19 5.84 2.10 -20.55
C ILE A 19 6.51 0.84 -21.08
N ILE A 20 7.25 0.17 -20.22
CA ILE A 20 7.93 -1.09 -20.54
C ILE A 20 7.17 -2.24 -19.91
N LEU A 21 6.54 -3.07 -20.75
CA LEU A 21 5.86 -4.29 -20.31
C LEU A 21 6.84 -5.46 -20.27
N ASN A 22 6.49 -6.53 -19.55
CA ASN A 22 7.32 -7.72 -19.37
C ASN A 22 8.71 -7.48 -18.75
N ALA A 23 8.98 -6.27 -18.26
CA ALA A 23 10.23 -5.93 -17.61
C ALA A 23 10.26 -6.44 -16.16
N GLN A 24 11.33 -7.14 -15.81
CA GLN A 24 11.67 -7.50 -14.44
C GLN A 24 12.97 -6.81 -14.06
N THR A 25 12.93 -5.87 -13.12
CA THR A 25 14.14 -5.26 -12.56
C THR A 25 15.06 -6.33 -11.98
N THR A 26 16.35 -6.28 -12.35
CA THR A 26 17.38 -7.23 -11.91
C THR A 26 18.44 -6.57 -11.04
N GLU A 27 18.74 -5.29 -11.25
CA GLU A 27 19.76 -4.57 -10.48
C GLU A 27 19.40 -3.08 -10.34
N VAL A 28 19.73 -2.49 -9.19
CA VAL A 28 19.77 -1.04 -8.99
C VAL A 28 21.22 -0.60 -8.99
N LYS A 29 21.58 0.30 -9.92
CA LYS A 29 22.95 0.80 -10.06
C LYS A 29 23.14 2.11 -9.30
N GLY A 30 24.25 2.21 -8.57
CA GLY A 30 24.64 3.41 -7.84
C GLY A 30 26.10 3.79 -8.09
N ASP A 31 26.43 5.05 -7.82
CA ASP A 31 27.81 5.57 -7.85
C ASP A 31 28.53 5.46 -6.49
N GLY A 32 27.93 4.74 -5.54
CA GLY A 32 28.38 4.63 -4.15
C GLY A 32 27.71 5.64 -3.21
N SER A 33 27.05 6.67 -3.72
CA SER A 33 26.32 7.67 -2.92
C SER A 33 24.83 7.72 -3.25
N LYS A 34 24.47 7.57 -4.52
CA LYS A 34 23.08 7.69 -5.01
C LYS A 34 22.80 6.72 -6.15
N VAL A 35 21.51 6.58 -6.48
CA VAL A 35 21.05 5.83 -7.66
C VAL A 35 21.47 6.58 -8.92
N VAL A 36 21.99 5.84 -9.89
CA VAL A 36 22.36 6.34 -11.23
C VAL A 36 21.75 5.52 -12.36
N GLY A 37 21.14 4.37 -12.05
CA GLY A 37 20.44 3.59 -13.06
C GLY A 37 19.75 2.35 -12.54
N LEU A 38 19.14 1.62 -13.47
CA LEU A 38 18.41 0.38 -13.25
C LEU A 38 18.69 -0.58 -14.41
N GLU A 39 18.90 -1.85 -14.09
CA GLU A 39 18.82 -2.93 -15.08
C GLU A 39 17.52 -3.70 -14.95
N TYR A 40 16.99 -4.11 -16.09
CA TYR A 40 15.87 -5.04 -16.15
C TYR A 40 16.07 -6.08 -17.24
N ARG A 41 15.41 -7.22 -17.04
CA ARG A 41 15.28 -8.29 -18.02
C ARG A 41 13.91 -8.21 -18.70
N ASP A 42 13.87 -8.28 -20.03
CA ASP A 42 12.64 -8.61 -20.74
C ASP A 42 12.33 -10.09 -20.52
N ARG A 43 11.18 -10.40 -19.90
CA ARG A 43 10.77 -11.77 -19.60
C ARG A 43 10.36 -12.59 -20.83
N VAL A 44 10.13 -11.95 -21.98
CA VAL A 44 9.77 -12.62 -23.23
C VAL A 44 11.01 -13.06 -23.98
N SER A 45 11.95 -12.16 -24.24
CA SER A 45 13.18 -12.48 -24.98
C SER A 45 14.32 -12.97 -24.09
N GLY A 46 14.36 -12.55 -22.82
CA GLY A 46 15.47 -12.78 -21.91
C GLY A 46 16.55 -11.69 -21.95
N ASP A 47 16.41 -10.68 -22.81
CA ASP A 47 17.41 -9.61 -22.99
C ASP A 47 17.54 -8.74 -21.75
N ILE A 48 18.76 -8.23 -21.52
CA ILE A 48 19.07 -7.30 -20.44
C ILE A 48 19.18 -5.89 -21.00
N HIS A 49 18.50 -4.95 -20.34
CA HIS A 49 18.49 -3.55 -20.69
C HIS A 49 18.92 -2.70 -19.50
N SER A 50 19.56 -1.56 -19.78
CA SER A 50 19.95 -0.55 -18.79
C SER A 50 19.19 0.75 -19.02
N VAL A 51 18.76 1.40 -17.93
CA VAL A 51 18.14 2.73 -17.94
C VAL A 51 18.93 3.63 -16.99
N ALA A 52 19.45 4.75 -17.50
CA ALA A 52 20.07 5.78 -16.68
C ALA A 52 18.98 6.65 -16.03
N LEU A 53 18.97 6.75 -14.70
CA LEU A 53 17.95 7.47 -13.94
C LEU A 53 18.46 7.84 -12.55
N ALA A 54 17.85 8.84 -11.91
CA ALA A 54 18.26 9.33 -10.60
C ALA A 54 17.40 8.81 -9.44
N GLY A 55 16.26 8.17 -9.73
CA GLY A 55 15.31 7.74 -8.70
C GLY A 55 14.39 6.62 -9.18
N ILE A 56 14.03 5.74 -8.24
CA ILE A 56 13.16 4.58 -8.46
C ILE A 56 12.03 4.65 -7.43
N PHE A 57 10.79 4.66 -7.90
CA PHE A 57 9.61 4.61 -7.05
C PHE A 57 8.97 3.22 -7.12
N VAL A 58 9.16 2.41 -6.09
CA VAL A 58 8.63 1.04 -6.04
C VAL A 58 7.15 1.07 -5.64
N GLN A 59 6.27 0.70 -6.56
CA GLN A 59 4.80 0.71 -6.39
C GLN A 59 4.19 -0.64 -6.81
N ILE A 60 4.73 -1.75 -6.29
CA ILE A 60 4.28 -3.12 -6.64
C ILE A 60 3.00 -3.49 -5.86
N GLY A 61 2.87 -2.99 -4.64
CA GLY A 61 1.74 -3.25 -3.75
C GLY A 61 2.11 -2.98 -2.30
N LEU A 62 1.09 -2.86 -1.46
CA LEU A 62 1.22 -2.80 -0.01
C LEU A 62 0.74 -4.14 0.56
N LEU A 63 1.51 -4.73 1.47
CA LEU A 63 1.09 -5.89 2.24
C LEU A 63 0.85 -5.45 3.70
N PRO A 64 -0.41 -5.40 4.17
CA PRO A 64 -0.71 -5.11 5.57
C PRO A 64 -0.15 -6.17 6.51
N ASN A 65 0.40 -5.75 7.66
CA ASN A 65 0.92 -6.65 8.70
C ASN A 65 -0.21 -7.28 9.54
N THR A 66 -1.13 -7.99 8.89
CA THR A 66 -2.41 -8.45 9.47
C THR A 66 -2.62 -9.95 9.32
N HIS A 67 -1.66 -10.69 8.76
CA HIS A 67 -1.79 -12.14 8.54
C HIS A 67 -2.09 -12.90 9.84
N TRP A 68 -1.49 -12.47 10.95
CA TRP A 68 -1.70 -13.08 12.27
C TRP A 68 -3.13 -12.91 12.83
N LEU A 69 -3.95 -12.04 12.23
CA LEU A 69 -5.35 -11.78 12.59
C LEU A 69 -6.35 -12.55 11.71
N GLU A 70 -5.87 -13.44 10.85
CA GLU A 70 -6.71 -14.26 9.99
C GLU A 70 -7.71 -15.08 10.81
N GLY A 71 -8.99 -15.05 10.41
CA GLY A 71 -10.09 -15.68 11.14
C GLY A 71 -10.57 -14.95 12.39
N ALA A 72 -9.77 -14.01 12.93
CA ALA A 72 -10.15 -13.21 14.08
C ALA A 72 -10.90 -11.92 13.68
N LEU A 73 -10.44 -11.24 12.62
CA LEU A 73 -11.06 -10.01 12.11
C LEU A 73 -11.36 -10.10 10.61
N GLU A 74 -12.42 -9.44 10.18
CA GLU A 74 -12.71 -9.27 8.75
C GLU A 74 -11.66 -8.39 8.07
N ARG A 75 -11.21 -8.84 6.89
CA ARG A 75 -10.23 -8.15 6.07
C ARG A 75 -10.71 -8.10 4.63
N ASN A 76 -10.34 -7.05 3.89
CA ASN A 76 -10.63 -6.98 2.47
C ASN A 76 -9.71 -7.93 1.67
N ARG A 77 -9.94 -8.01 0.35
CA ARG A 77 -9.12 -8.84 -0.56
C ARG A 77 -7.63 -8.49 -0.61
N MET A 78 -7.23 -7.32 -0.10
CA MET A 78 -5.85 -6.87 -0.01
C MET A 78 -5.22 -7.14 1.37
N GLY A 79 -5.97 -7.75 2.29
CA GLY A 79 -5.53 -8.06 3.65
C GLY A 79 -5.67 -6.90 4.63
N GLU A 80 -6.28 -5.78 4.25
CA GLU A 80 -6.49 -4.65 5.14
C GLU A 80 -7.65 -4.93 6.10
N ILE A 81 -7.52 -4.54 7.37
CA ILE A 81 -8.60 -4.67 8.36
C ILE A 81 -9.75 -3.75 7.95
N ILE A 82 -10.95 -4.32 7.81
CA ILE A 82 -12.16 -3.55 7.51
C ILE A 82 -12.52 -2.76 8.76
N ILE A 83 -12.70 -1.45 8.58
CA ILE A 83 -13.13 -0.54 9.63
C ILE A 83 -14.28 0.33 9.15
N ASP A 84 -15.11 0.78 10.09
CA ASP A 84 -16.06 1.85 9.84
C ASP A 84 -15.45 3.25 10.09
N ALA A 85 -16.26 4.30 10.03
CA ALA A 85 -15.81 5.68 10.25
C ALA A 85 -15.26 5.93 11.67
N LYS A 86 -15.66 5.12 12.66
CA LYS A 86 -15.20 5.15 14.06
C LYS A 86 -14.01 4.23 14.32
N CYS A 87 -13.44 3.64 13.28
CA CYS A 87 -12.35 2.67 13.40
C CYS A 87 -12.77 1.35 14.09
N GLU A 88 -14.07 1.05 14.16
CA GLU A 88 -14.61 -0.21 14.68
C GLU A 88 -14.39 -1.34 13.66
N THR A 89 -13.97 -2.51 14.15
CA THR A 89 -13.78 -3.72 13.32
C THR A 89 -15.03 -4.61 13.36
N SER A 90 -14.96 -5.80 12.74
CA SER A 90 -16.01 -6.82 12.84
C SER A 90 -16.22 -7.37 14.26
N VAL A 91 -15.29 -7.13 15.20
CA VAL A 91 -15.38 -7.59 16.59
C VAL A 91 -15.57 -6.39 17.53
N LYS A 92 -16.64 -6.41 18.32
CA LYS A 92 -16.92 -5.36 19.31
C LYS A 92 -15.78 -5.23 20.31
N GLY A 93 -15.36 -3.99 20.56
CA GLY A 93 -14.24 -3.69 21.46
C GLY A 93 -12.86 -3.82 20.81
N VAL A 94 -12.77 -4.24 19.54
CA VAL A 94 -11.53 -4.25 18.77
C VAL A 94 -11.59 -3.15 17.71
N PHE A 95 -10.56 -2.30 17.73
CA PHE A 95 -10.41 -1.15 16.84
C PHE A 95 -9.10 -1.26 16.07
N ALA A 96 -9.03 -0.65 14.89
CA ALA A 96 -7.81 -0.63 14.09
C ALA A 96 -7.60 0.75 13.45
N ALA A 97 -6.35 1.17 13.29
CA ALA A 97 -6.00 2.48 12.74
C ALA A 97 -4.72 2.44 11.91
N GLY A 98 -4.60 3.37 10.97
CA GLY A 98 -3.42 3.55 10.12
C GLY A 98 -3.36 2.55 8.96
N ASP A 99 -2.15 2.34 8.44
CA ASP A 99 -1.94 1.69 7.14
C ASP A 99 -2.44 0.24 7.06
N CYS A 100 -2.61 -0.44 8.21
CA CYS A 100 -3.13 -1.80 8.27
C CYS A 100 -4.63 -1.91 7.99
N THR A 101 -5.35 -0.78 7.93
CA THR A 101 -6.80 -0.73 7.71
C THR A 101 -7.16 -0.33 6.28
N THR A 102 -8.45 -0.34 6.01
CA THR A 102 -9.07 0.10 4.74
C THR A 102 -9.02 1.60 4.50
N VAL A 103 -8.30 2.39 5.33
CA VAL A 103 -8.04 3.80 5.03
C VAL A 103 -7.36 3.92 3.65
N PRO A 104 -7.90 4.72 2.72
CA PRO A 104 -7.49 4.66 1.31
C PRO A 104 -6.07 5.19 1.04
N TYR A 105 -5.52 5.98 1.96
CA TYR A 105 -4.24 6.66 1.79
C TYR A 105 -3.30 6.35 2.94
N LYS A 106 -2.03 6.14 2.60
CA LYS A 106 -1.00 5.65 3.52
C LYS A 106 0.00 6.76 3.78
N GLN A 107 -0.25 7.56 4.81
CA GLN A 107 0.52 8.75 5.15
C GLN A 107 0.55 8.95 6.67
N ILE A 108 1.66 9.52 7.17
CA ILE A 108 1.89 9.75 8.60
C ILE A 108 0.72 10.52 9.23
N ILE A 109 0.35 11.67 8.66
CA ILE A 109 -0.70 12.53 9.23
C ILE A 109 -2.11 11.91 9.17
N ILE A 110 -2.33 11.03 8.18
CA ILE A 110 -3.59 10.30 8.06
C ILE A 110 -3.66 9.24 9.16
N ALA A 111 -2.58 8.47 9.33
CA ALA A 111 -2.49 7.44 10.36
C ALA A 111 -2.60 8.03 11.78
N THR A 112 -2.03 9.21 12.05
CA THR A 112 -2.19 9.86 13.35
C THR A 112 -3.63 10.29 13.61
N GLY A 113 -4.33 10.80 12.59
CA GLY A 113 -5.76 11.09 12.66
C GLY A 113 -6.61 9.85 12.93
N GLU A 114 -6.35 8.76 12.21
CA GLU A 114 -7.01 7.46 12.46
C GLU A 114 -6.72 6.95 13.88
N GLY A 115 -5.48 7.06 14.36
CA GLY A 115 -5.09 6.65 15.72
C GLY A 115 -5.86 7.41 16.80
N ALA A 116 -6.02 8.72 16.63
CA ALA A 116 -6.82 9.54 17.54
C ALA A 116 -8.30 9.11 17.53
N LYS A 117 -8.89 8.88 16.35
CA LYS A 117 -10.28 8.39 16.24
C LYS A 117 -10.49 7.03 16.91
N ALA A 118 -9.59 6.08 16.68
CA ALA A 118 -9.67 4.74 17.28
C ALA A 118 -9.54 4.82 18.81
N SER A 119 -8.64 5.67 19.33
CA SER A 119 -8.49 5.88 20.77
C SER A 119 -9.78 6.42 21.41
N LEU A 120 -10.40 7.45 20.82
CA LEU A 120 -11.66 8.02 21.33
C LEU A 120 -12.82 7.03 21.23
N SER A 121 -12.89 6.23 20.17
CA SER A 121 -13.94 5.22 19.98
C SER A 121 -13.78 4.05 20.96
N ALA A 122 -12.54 3.63 21.23
CA ALA A 122 -12.25 2.66 22.29
C ALA A 122 -12.65 3.19 23.67
N PHE A 123 -12.37 4.45 23.97
CA PHE A 123 -12.81 5.07 25.22
C PHE A 123 -14.35 5.14 25.34
N ASP A 124 -15.04 5.56 24.28
CA ASP A 124 -16.52 5.58 24.24
C ASP A 124 -17.11 4.17 24.45
N TYR A 125 -16.51 3.15 23.85
CA TYR A 125 -16.90 1.75 24.07
C TYR A 125 -16.75 1.34 25.54
N LEU A 126 -15.63 1.66 26.18
CA LEU A 126 -15.37 1.29 27.58
C LEU A 126 -16.38 1.93 28.54
N ILE A 127 -16.71 3.21 28.37
CA ILE A 127 -17.66 3.90 29.27
C ILE A 127 -19.11 3.45 29.07
N ARG A 128 -19.44 2.89 27.90
CA ARG A 128 -20.79 2.37 27.58
C ARG A 128 -20.95 0.89 27.88
N THR A 129 -19.86 0.18 28.11
CA THR A 129 -19.86 -1.26 28.37
C THR A 129 -19.68 -1.49 29.87
N LYS A 130 -20.71 -2.02 30.54
CA LYS A 130 -20.57 -2.48 31.91
C LYS A 130 -19.71 -3.75 31.90
N ILE A 131 -18.64 -3.76 32.69
CA ILE A 131 -17.90 -4.98 32.98
C ILE A 131 -18.84 -5.89 33.79
N ALA A 132 -19.09 -7.09 33.27
CA ALA A 132 -19.87 -8.13 33.97
C ALA A 132 -19.06 -8.73 35.13
#